data_AF-K4L086-F1
#
_entry.id   AF-K4L086-F1
#
_cell.length_a   1.000
_cell.length_b   1.000
_cell.length_c   1.000
_cell.angle_alpha   90.00
_cell.angle_beta   90.00
_cell.angle_gamma   90.00
#
_symmetry.space_group_name_H-M   'P 1'
#
loop_
_entity.id
_entity.type
_entity.pdbx_description
1 polymer ?
#
loop_
_entity_poly.entity_id
_entity_poly.type
_entity_poly.pdbx_seq_one_letter_code
_entity_poly.pdbx_strand_id
1 'polypeptide(L)'
;MRCVKYVFALALLFLLAACSTAPKPAPEPEPEIVLPEGEPEGVIVKRSPGPNPYDATPEPDNAQVRALFDKANAAIVNKQWAKAEALLMDAIALGPNYSGLYFNLGRVYEGLTRLDDAVAQYENAIAMNGNNIYAMNALARIKRTQGKFNEAEALYKQALAVWPDHADSYKNLGILYDLYMGRLQDALEQYRQFQALQAEDDRLMTAWIVDLERRLPAEPAPAAPVESAPDSEENAE
;
A
#
# COMPACT_ATOMS: atom_id res chain seq x y z
N MET A 1 -87.26 13.93 -18.81
CA MET A 1 -88.30 13.61 -19.83
C MET A 1 -87.71 12.59 -20.81
N ARG A 2 -88.36 11.40 -20.91
CA ARG A 2 -88.48 10.47 -22.07
C ARG A 2 -87.19 10.05 -22.82
N CYS A 3 -87.00 8.83 -23.32
CA CYS A 3 -87.75 7.57 -23.36
C CYS A 3 -86.78 6.51 -23.91
N VAL A 4 -86.91 5.29 -23.41
CA VAL A 4 -86.38 4.04 -23.95
C VAL A 4 -86.81 3.82 -25.41
N LYS A 5 -85.92 3.28 -26.26
CA LYS A 5 -86.27 2.35 -27.35
C LYS A 5 -85.16 1.31 -27.58
N TYR A 6 -85.57 0.05 -27.53
CA TYR A 6 -84.85 -1.21 -27.77
C TYR A 6 -84.46 -1.41 -29.26
N VAL A 7 -83.55 -2.37 -29.55
CA VAL A 7 -83.82 -3.62 -30.33
C VAL A 7 -82.52 -4.26 -30.93
N PHE A 8 -82.28 -5.52 -30.54
CA PHE A 8 -81.70 -6.70 -31.25
C PHE A 8 -80.26 -6.77 -31.82
N ALA A 9 -79.48 -7.68 -31.20
CA ALA A 9 -78.71 -8.82 -31.74
C ALA A 9 -78.19 -8.85 -33.20
N LEU A 10 -76.89 -9.14 -33.41
CA LEU A 10 -76.37 -10.46 -33.88
C LEU A 10 -74.83 -10.48 -34.09
N ALA A 11 -74.23 -11.63 -33.77
CA ALA A 11 -73.11 -12.32 -34.45
C ALA A 11 -71.63 -11.87 -34.33
N LEU A 12 -70.88 -12.75 -33.64
CA LEU A 12 -69.49 -13.22 -33.80
C LEU A 12 -68.59 -12.66 -34.91
N LEU A 13 -67.33 -12.36 -34.55
CA LEU A 13 -66.17 -12.92 -35.24
C LEU A 13 -64.98 -13.10 -34.27
N PHE A 14 -64.48 -14.34 -34.18
CA PHE A 14 -63.28 -14.76 -33.46
C PHE A 14 -62.02 -14.37 -34.23
N LEU A 15 -61.00 -13.82 -33.54
CA LEU A 15 -59.61 -13.82 -34.01
C LEU A 15 -58.70 -14.19 -32.84
N LEU A 16 -58.07 -15.36 -32.97
CA LEU A 16 -57.11 -15.97 -32.06
C LEU A 16 -55.80 -15.19 -32.07
N ALA A 17 -55.36 -14.71 -30.90
CA ALA A 17 -53.99 -14.25 -30.69
C ALA A 17 -53.12 -15.45 -30.29
N ALA A 18 -52.23 -15.88 -31.18
CA ALA A 18 -51.22 -16.89 -30.89
C ALA A 18 -50.06 -16.25 -30.11
N CYS A 19 -49.85 -16.68 -28.87
CA CYS A 19 -48.64 -16.38 -28.11
C CYS A 19 -47.48 -17.23 -28.66
N SER A 20 -46.44 -16.58 -29.18
CA SER A 20 -45.17 -17.20 -29.56
C SER A 20 -44.22 -17.20 -28.37
N THR A 21 -44.00 -18.35 -27.74
CA THR A 21 -42.94 -18.58 -26.75
C THR A 21 -41.72 -19.18 -27.45
N ALA A 22 -40.70 -18.36 -27.74
CA ALA A 22 -39.39 -18.87 -28.16
C ALA A 22 -38.60 -19.34 -26.91
N PRO A 23 -37.90 -20.49 -26.96
CA PRO A 23 -37.09 -20.97 -25.85
C PRO A 23 -35.79 -20.16 -25.72
N LYS A 24 -35.40 -19.84 -24.48
CA LYS A 24 -34.15 -19.14 -24.15
C LYS A 24 -32.95 -20.07 -24.44
N PRO A 25 -31.89 -19.60 -25.12
CA PRO A 25 -30.69 -20.42 -25.35
C PRO A 25 -29.99 -20.75 -24.03
N ALA A 26 -29.41 -21.95 -23.95
CA ALA A 26 -28.67 -22.43 -22.79
C ALA A 26 -27.45 -21.54 -22.52
N PRO A 27 -27.08 -21.32 -21.24
CA PRO A 27 -25.87 -20.57 -20.90
C PRO A 27 -24.64 -21.34 -21.40
N GLU A 28 -23.72 -20.63 -22.07
CA GLU A 28 -22.43 -21.18 -22.46
C GLU A 28 -21.60 -21.49 -21.19
N PRO A 29 -20.81 -22.58 -21.18
CA PRO A 29 -19.92 -22.85 -20.05
C PRO A 29 -18.89 -21.72 -19.94
N GLU A 30 -18.79 -21.13 -18.76
CA GLU A 30 -17.81 -20.09 -18.48
C GLU A 30 -16.38 -20.62 -18.75
N PRO A 31 -15.48 -19.81 -19.32
CA PRO A 31 -14.11 -20.23 -19.55
C PRO A 31 -13.46 -20.55 -18.20
N GLU A 32 -12.97 -21.77 -18.06
CA GLU A 32 -12.21 -22.22 -16.90
C GLU A 32 -10.96 -21.34 -16.77
N ILE A 33 -10.97 -20.44 -15.79
CA ILE A 33 -9.81 -19.62 -15.45
C ILE A 33 -8.81 -20.57 -14.78
N VAL A 34 -7.87 -21.08 -15.55
CA VAL A 34 -6.68 -21.74 -15.00
C VAL A 34 -5.87 -20.65 -14.30
N LEU A 35 -6.06 -20.53 -12.99
CA LEU A 35 -5.19 -19.75 -12.13
C LEU A 35 -3.78 -20.34 -12.26
N PRO A 36 -2.74 -19.52 -12.49
CA PRO A 36 -1.38 -20.03 -12.49
C PRO A 36 -1.15 -20.74 -11.15
N GLU A 37 -0.57 -21.94 -11.20
CA GLU A 37 -0.15 -22.69 -10.00
C GLU A 37 0.56 -21.71 -9.07
N GLY A 38 0.04 -21.55 -7.86
CA GLY A 38 0.57 -20.61 -6.89
C GLY A 38 2.07 -20.83 -6.72
N GLU A 39 2.86 -19.76 -6.91
CA GLU A 39 4.29 -19.82 -6.67
C GLU A 39 4.53 -20.33 -5.23
N PRO A 40 5.55 -21.18 -5.01
CA PRO A 40 5.80 -21.75 -3.70
C PRO A 40 5.99 -20.63 -2.67
N GLU A 41 5.12 -20.62 -1.65
CA GLU A 41 5.21 -19.68 -0.53
C GLU A 41 6.63 -19.73 0.06
N GLY A 42 7.31 -18.58 0.07
CA GLY A 42 8.65 -18.44 0.67
C GLY A 42 9.83 -18.29 -0.30
N VAL A 43 9.63 -18.33 -1.63
CA VAL A 43 10.70 -17.96 -2.57
C VAL A 43 10.81 -16.43 -2.68
N ILE A 44 11.90 -15.87 -2.18
CA ILE A 44 12.20 -14.44 -2.32
C ILE A 44 12.64 -14.17 -3.76
N VAL A 45 11.71 -13.76 -4.63
CA VAL A 45 12.04 -13.35 -6.00
C VAL A 45 12.71 -11.99 -5.95
N LYS A 46 14.03 -11.97 -6.18
CA LYS A 46 14.80 -10.71 -6.27
C LYS A 46 14.24 -9.84 -7.40
N ARG A 47 14.00 -8.56 -7.12
CA ARG A 47 13.55 -7.58 -8.12
C ARG A 47 14.31 -6.27 -7.99
N SER A 48 14.54 -5.60 -9.12
CA SER A 48 15.15 -4.27 -9.14
C SER A 48 14.11 -3.22 -8.75
N PRO A 49 14.44 -2.26 -7.87
CA PRO A 49 13.53 -1.16 -7.56
C PRO A 49 13.18 -0.34 -8.80
N GLY A 50 11.90 -0.06 -8.98
CA GLY A 50 11.42 0.91 -9.96
C GLY A 50 11.89 2.35 -9.65
N PRO A 51 11.67 3.30 -10.57
CA PRO A 51 12.07 4.69 -10.39
C PRO A 51 11.40 5.30 -9.15
N ASN A 52 12.14 6.14 -8.44
CA ASN A 52 11.65 6.84 -7.27
C ASN A 52 10.54 7.85 -7.66
N PRO A 53 9.29 7.69 -7.18
CA PRO A 53 8.19 8.58 -7.52
C PRO A 53 8.37 10.02 -7.02
N TYR A 54 9.22 10.25 -6.02
CA TYR A 54 9.56 11.59 -5.54
C TYR A 54 10.24 12.43 -6.64
N ASP A 55 11.08 11.79 -7.46
CA ASP A 55 11.85 12.45 -8.53
C ASP A 55 10.97 12.72 -9.77
N ALA A 56 9.80 12.09 -9.87
CA ALA A 56 8.85 12.30 -10.96
C ALA A 56 8.13 13.67 -10.87
N THR A 57 8.18 14.33 -9.72
CA THR A 57 7.64 15.67 -9.49
C THR A 57 8.78 16.65 -9.25
N PRO A 58 9.43 17.18 -10.31
CA PRO A 58 10.57 18.06 -10.14
C PRO A 58 10.14 19.35 -9.43
N GLU A 59 10.87 19.72 -8.38
CA GLU A 59 10.68 20.98 -7.68
C GLU A 59 11.00 22.16 -8.61
N PRO A 60 10.39 23.34 -8.42
CA PRO A 60 10.65 24.49 -9.29
C PRO A 60 12.15 24.84 -9.36
N ASP A 61 12.61 25.33 -10.51
CA ASP A 61 14.02 25.71 -10.65
C ASP A 61 14.30 27.05 -9.95
N ASN A 62 14.97 27.02 -8.80
CA ASN A 62 15.48 28.22 -8.13
C ASN A 62 16.92 28.01 -7.65
N ALA A 63 17.85 28.70 -8.30
CA ALA A 63 19.28 28.59 -8.02
C ALA A 63 19.66 29.03 -6.60
N GLN A 64 18.96 30.02 -6.02
CA GLN A 64 19.23 30.47 -4.66
C GLN A 64 18.77 29.43 -3.63
N VAL A 65 17.57 28.86 -3.83
CA VAL A 65 17.05 27.77 -2.98
C VAL A 65 17.99 26.57 -3.04
N ARG A 66 18.43 26.16 -4.24
CA ARG A 66 19.42 25.07 -4.40
C ARG A 66 20.71 25.36 -3.65
N ALA A 67 21.29 26.55 -3.82
CA ALA A 67 22.54 26.90 -3.16
C ALA A 67 22.43 26.92 -1.62
N LEU A 68 21.29 27.34 -1.07
CA LEU A 68 21.03 27.27 0.37
C LEU A 68 20.84 25.82 0.83
N PHE A 69 20.10 25.03 0.07
CA PHE A 69 19.87 23.61 0.34
C PHE A 69 21.18 22.81 0.37
N ASP A 70 22.08 23.02 -0.59
CA ASP A 70 23.39 22.35 -0.63
C ASP A 70 24.25 22.71 0.58
N LYS A 71 24.27 23.98 0.98
CA LYS A 71 24.96 24.43 2.20
C LYS A 71 24.34 23.83 3.46
N ALA A 72 23.01 23.73 3.51
CA ALA A 72 22.30 23.12 4.63
C ALA A 72 22.62 21.63 4.74
N ASN A 73 22.64 20.90 3.62
CA ASN A 73 23.05 19.49 3.57
C ASN A 73 24.47 19.29 4.09
N ALA A 74 25.41 20.13 3.66
CA ALA A 74 26.78 20.11 4.18
C ALA A 74 26.82 20.39 5.69
N ALA A 75 26.02 21.33 6.19
CA ALA A 75 25.92 21.60 7.62
C ALA A 75 25.32 20.40 8.40
N ILE A 76 24.29 19.73 7.88
CA ILE A 76 23.69 18.51 8.44
C ILE A 76 24.73 17.39 8.57
N VAL A 77 25.50 17.12 7.50
CA VAL A 77 26.55 16.09 7.50
C VAL A 77 27.61 16.38 8.57
N ASN A 78 27.95 17.65 8.76
CA ASN A 78 28.89 18.10 9.79
C ASN A 78 28.25 18.31 11.17
N LYS A 79 26.97 17.95 11.36
CA LYS A 79 26.20 18.12 12.61
C LYS A 79 26.14 19.57 13.11
N GLN A 80 26.28 20.54 12.21
CA GLN A 80 26.15 21.97 12.48
C GLN A 80 24.67 22.37 12.49
N TRP A 81 23.90 21.84 13.44
CA TRP A 81 22.43 21.87 13.42
C TRP A 81 21.84 23.28 13.36
N ALA A 82 22.32 24.21 14.19
CA ALA A 82 21.83 25.60 14.19
C ALA A 82 22.09 26.33 12.86
N LYS A 83 23.22 26.04 12.21
CA LYS A 83 23.54 26.59 10.89
C LYS A 83 22.63 25.98 9.81
N ALA A 84 22.40 24.67 9.88
CA ALA A 84 21.49 23.98 8.96
C ALA A 84 20.06 24.50 9.10
N GLU A 85 19.57 24.69 10.32
CA GLU A 85 18.25 25.28 10.61
C GLU A 85 18.11 26.64 9.94
N ALA A 86 19.04 27.57 10.20
CA ALA A 86 19.00 28.91 9.60
C ALA A 86 19.00 28.87 8.07
N LEU A 87 19.87 28.06 7.45
CA LEU A 87 19.95 27.93 6.00
C LEU A 87 18.66 27.36 5.38
N LEU A 88 18.02 26.41 6.05
CA LEU A 88 16.75 25.82 5.59
C LEU A 88 15.59 26.80 5.76
N MET A 89 15.56 27.56 6.86
CA MET A 89 14.55 28.61 7.04
C MET A 89 14.67 29.69 5.95
N ASP A 90 15.89 30.13 5.64
CA ASP A 90 16.13 31.06 4.52
C ASP A 90 15.68 30.45 3.17
N ALA A 91 15.97 29.17 2.94
CA ALA A 91 15.55 28.49 1.71
C ALA A 91 14.02 28.38 1.61
N ILE A 92 13.33 28.07 2.72
CA ILE A 92 11.87 27.96 2.79
C ILE A 92 11.23 29.32 2.53
N ALA A 93 11.81 30.42 3.03
CA ALA A 93 11.31 31.77 2.76
C ALA A 93 11.36 32.13 1.26
N LEU A 94 12.33 31.59 0.52
CA LEU A 94 12.47 31.77 -0.94
C LEU A 94 11.68 30.75 -1.76
N GLY A 95 11.42 29.58 -1.18
CA GLY A 95 10.80 28.44 -1.84
C GLY A 95 9.93 27.64 -0.87
N PRO A 96 8.72 28.12 -0.52
CA PRO A 96 7.88 27.46 0.48
C PRO A 96 7.24 26.16 0.00
N ASN A 97 7.34 25.82 -1.29
CA ASN A 97 6.70 24.64 -1.89
C ASN A 97 7.68 23.47 -2.09
N TYR A 98 8.92 23.59 -1.63
CA TYR A 98 9.95 22.55 -1.79
C TYR A 98 9.84 21.56 -0.63
N SER A 99 9.26 20.39 -0.90
CA SER A 99 9.06 19.33 0.08
C SER A 99 10.40 18.89 0.73
N GLY A 100 11.48 18.88 -0.06
CA GLY A 100 12.81 18.49 0.43
C GLY A 100 13.37 19.39 1.53
N LEU A 101 12.99 20.67 1.55
CA LEU A 101 13.44 21.62 2.57
C LEU A 101 12.86 21.27 3.94
N TYR A 102 11.55 21.03 3.99
CA TYR A 102 10.86 20.65 5.23
C TYR A 102 11.32 19.27 5.72
N PHE A 103 11.52 18.31 4.83
CA PHE A 103 12.10 17.01 5.20
C PHE A 103 13.46 17.17 5.88
N ASN A 104 14.36 17.96 5.30
CA ASN A 104 15.67 18.19 5.90
C ASN A 104 15.60 19.03 7.19
N LEU A 105 14.65 19.95 7.32
CA LEU A 105 14.44 20.68 8.56
C LEU A 105 13.95 19.74 9.67
N GLY A 106 13.09 18.77 9.35
CA GLY A 106 12.72 17.68 10.24
C GLY A 106 13.92 16.88 10.74
N ARG A 107 14.86 16.54 9.85
CA ARG A 107 16.11 15.85 10.23
C ARG A 107 16.99 16.70 11.14
N VAL A 108 17.07 18.01 10.91
CA VAL A 108 17.77 18.95 11.79
C VAL A 108 17.14 18.94 13.19
N TYR A 109 15.81 18.95 13.27
CA TYR A 109 15.10 18.88 14.54
C TYR A 109 15.26 17.53 15.25
N GLU A 110 15.31 16.40 14.55
CA GLU A 110 15.72 15.12 15.14
C GLU A 110 17.15 15.19 15.72
N GLY A 111 18.09 15.79 14.99
CA GLY A 111 19.47 16.01 15.45
C GLY A 111 19.58 16.91 16.70
N LEU A 112 18.62 17.83 16.86
CA LEU A 112 18.45 18.69 18.03
C LEU A 112 17.58 18.08 19.12
N THR A 113 17.07 16.85 18.96
CA THR A 113 16.13 16.17 19.86
C THR A 113 14.78 16.89 20.05
N ARG A 114 14.43 17.80 19.12
CA ARG A 114 13.18 18.57 19.08
C ARG A 114 12.12 17.79 18.29
N LEU A 115 11.64 16.68 18.84
CA LEU A 115 10.82 15.72 18.09
C LEU A 115 9.46 16.27 17.64
N ASP A 116 8.82 17.13 18.42
CA ASP A 116 7.54 17.74 18.03
C ASP A 116 7.72 18.69 16.83
N ASP A 117 8.81 19.46 16.81
CA ASP A 117 9.15 20.30 15.66
C ASP A 117 9.48 19.43 14.44
N ALA A 118 10.18 18.31 14.62
CA ALA A 118 10.48 17.37 13.54
C ALA A 118 9.20 16.78 12.92
N VAL A 119 8.24 16.39 13.76
CA VAL A 119 6.91 15.90 13.31
C VAL A 119 6.23 16.95 12.44
N ALA A 120 6.15 18.20 12.90
CA ALA A 120 5.51 19.27 12.14
C ALA A 120 6.18 19.49 10.77
N GLN A 121 7.50 19.41 10.68
CA GLN A 121 8.19 19.58 9.40
C GLN A 121 8.04 18.36 8.47
N TYR A 122 7.97 17.14 8.99
CA TYR A 122 7.65 15.98 8.16
C TYR A 122 6.22 16.03 7.63
N GLU A 123 5.26 16.48 8.43
CA GLU A 123 3.89 16.73 7.97
C GLU A 123 3.84 17.80 6.88
N ASN A 124 4.58 18.91 7.04
CA ASN A 124 4.72 19.93 6.00
C ASN A 124 5.33 19.38 4.71
N ALA A 125 6.37 18.54 4.81
CA ALA A 125 6.99 17.92 3.65
C ALA A 125 5.98 17.07 2.85
N ILE A 126 5.20 16.24 3.55
CA ILE A 126 4.14 15.41 2.94
C ILE A 126 3.03 16.29 2.33
N ALA A 127 2.68 17.40 2.98
CA ALA A 127 1.67 18.32 2.46
C ALA A 127 2.13 19.03 1.16
N MET A 128 3.41 19.38 1.06
CA MET A 128 3.98 20.00 -0.15
C MET A 128 4.13 18.99 -1.30
N ASN A 129 4.49 17.75 -0.99
CA ASN A 129 4.55 16.66 -1.96
C ASN A 129 4.07 15.36 -1.34
N GLY A 130 2.88 14.92 -1.74
CA GLY A 130 2.28 13.66 -1.29
C GLY A 130 3.09 12.41 -1.67
N ASN A 131 4.08 12.53 -2.55
CA ASN A 131 4.99 11.46 -2.91
C ASN A 131 6.28 11.44 -2.08
N ASN A 132 6.42 12.29 -1.04
CA ASN A 132 7.59 12.29 -0.18
C ASN A 132 7.59 11.10 0.80
N ILE A 133 7.93 9.93 0.25
CA ILE A 133 8.08 8.67 0.97
C ILE A 133 9.11 8.73 2.10
N TYR A 134 10.14 9.58 1.97
CA TYR A 134 11.17 9.73 3.00
C TYR A 134 10.61 10.42 4.25
N ALA A 135 9.79 11.46 4.06
CA ALA A 135 9.09 12.14 5.14
C ALA A 135 8.05 11.22 5.81
N MET A 136 7.29 10.46 5.03
CA MET A 136 6.35 9.45 5.57
C MET A 136 7.08 8.41 6.44
N ASN A 137 8.19 7.86 5.94
CA ASN A 137 8.98 6.86 6.66
C ASN A 137 9.61 7.43 7.94
N ALA A 138 10.11 8.67 7.89
CA ALA A 138 10.67 9.36 9.06
C ALA A 138 9.60 9.67 10.12
N LEU A 139 8.45 10.18 9.70
CA LEU A 139 7.32 10.44 10.59
C LEU A 139 6.83 9.13 11.24
N ALA A 140 6.68 8.06 10.46
CA ALA A 140 6.32 6.74 10.97
C ALA A 140 7.29 6.23 12.04
N ARG A 141 8.60 6.44 11.84
CA ARG A 141 9.63 6.08 12.82
C ARG A 141 9.43 6.84 14.14
N ILE A 142 9.13 8.14 14.08
CA ILE A 142 8.85 8.93 15.28
C ILE A 142 7.54 8.47 15.95
N LYS A 143 6.48 8.22 15.19
CA LYS A 143 5.22 7.70 15.75
C LYS A 143 5.43 6.36 16.45
N ARG A 144 6.27 5.48 15.88
CA ARG A 144 6.66 4.22 16.51
C ARG A 144 7.41 4.44 17.84
N THR A 145 8.38 5.36 17.91
CA THR A 145 9.09 5.64 19.16
C THR A 145 8.19 6.28 20.23
N GLN A 146 7.14 6.98 19.81
CA GLN A 146 6.09 7.53 20.67
C GLN A 146 5.04 6.48 21.12
N GLY A 147 5.14 5.22 20.69
CA GLY A 147 4.16 4.17 21.00
C GLY A 147 2.87 4.23 20.18
N LYS A 148 2.80 5.13 19.19
CA LYS A 148 1.64 5.33 18.29
C LYS A 148 1.72 4.34 17.12
N PHE A 149 1.63 3.05 17.42
CA PHE A 149 1.93 1.99 16.47
C PHE A 149 0.99 1.95 15.27
N ASN A 150 -0.31 2.19 15.46
CA ASN A 150 -1.28 2.21 14.34
C ASN A 150 -1.03 3.39 13.39
N GLU A 151 -0.68 4.57 13.91
CA GLU A 151 -0.29 5.72 13.08
C GLU A 151 0.99 5.42 12.29
N ALA A 152 1.98 4.79 12.94
CA ALA A 152 3.22 4.38 12.28
C ALA A 152 2.98 3.37 11.15
N GLU A 153 2.15 2.34 11.40
CA GLU A 153 1.77 1.35 10.39
C GLU A 153 1.09 2.01 9.18
N ALA A 154 0.14 2.91 9.43
CA ALA A 154 -0.56 3.63 8.36
C ALA A 154 0.41 4.42 7.47
N LEU A 155 1.37 5.14 8.07
CA LEU A 155 2.37 5.92 7.34
C LEU A 155 3.35 5.04 6.55
N TYR A 156 3.81 3.92 7.11
CA TYR A 156 4.65 2.97 6.37
C TYR A 156 3.90 2.36 5.18
N LYS A 157 2.64 1.96 5.38
CA LYS A 157 1.79 1.45 4.30
C LYS A 157 1.51 2.51 3.24
N GLN A 158 1.31 3.77 3.64
CA GLN A 158 1.16 4.88 2.71
C GLN A 158 2.43 5.07 1.86
N ALA A 159 3.62 5.03 2.47
CA ALA A 159 4.88 5.12 1.75
C ALA A 159 5.05 3.98 0.72
N LEU A 160 4.66 2.75 1.09
CA LEU A 160 4.69 1.58 0.19
C LEU A 160 3.61 1.64 -0.90
N ALA A 161 2.48 2.28 -0.66
CA ALA A 161 1.47 2.53 -1.69
C ALA A 161 1.97 3.53 -2.74
N VAL A 162 2.77 4.52 -2.34
CA VAL A 162 3.41 5.47 -3.26
C VAL A 162 4.57 4.82 -4.01
N TRP A 163 5.48 4.16 -3.28
CA TRP A 163 6.63 3.46 -3.87
C TRP A 163 6.72 2.03 -3.33
N PRO A 164 6.17 1.05 -4.07
CA PRO A 164 6.18 -0.36 -3.68
C PRO A 164 7.57 -0.97 -3.59
N ASP A 165 8.61 -0.29 -4.09
CA ASP A 165 9.99 -0.77 -4.05
C ASP A 165 10.87 -0.02 -3.04
N HIS A 166 10.26 0.73 -2.12
CA HIS A 166 11.01 1.41 -1.07
C HIS A 166 11.40 0.43 0.05
N ALA A 167 12.58 -0.19 -0.07
CA ALA A 167 13.10 -1.19 0.84
C ALA A 167 13.05 -0.75 2.33
N ASP A 168 13.48 0.47 2.65
CA ASP A 168 13.50 0.96 4.04
C ASP A 168 12.09 1.01 4.68
N SER A 169 11.03 1.16 3.88
CA SER A 169 9.65 1.06 4.41
C SER A 169 9.29 -0.36 4.80
N TYR A 170 9.66 -1.36 4.00
CA TYR A 170 9.46 -2.76 4.36
C TYR A 170 10.24 -3.14 5.63
N LYS A 171 11.52 -2.79 5.70
CA LYS A 171 12.34 -3.05 6.89
C LYS A 171 11.73 -2.42 8.15
N ASN A 172 11.34 -1.16 8.08
CA ASN A 172 10.82 -0.46 9.24
C ASN A 172 9.41 -0.94 9.64
N LEU A 173 8.58 -1.34 8.68
CA LEU A 173 7.28 -1.95 8.95
C LEU A 173 7.43 -3.36 9.56
N GLY A 174 8.39 -4.16 9.09
CA GLY A 174 8.73 -5.45 9.70
C GLY A 174 9.19 -5.31 11.15
N ILE A 175 10.04 -4.32 11.43
CA ILE A 175 10.47 -3.98 12.80
C ILE A 175 9.27 -3.59 13.68
N LEU A 176 8.32 -2.80 13.14
CA LEU A 176 7.10 -2.43 13.84
C LEU A 176 6.28 -3.68 14.21
N TYR A 177 6.08 -4.59 13.26
CA TYR A 177 5.29 -5.80 13.48
C TYR A 177 5.94 -6.78 14.46
N ASP A 178 7.24 -7.06 14.32
CA ASP A 178 7.96 -8.01 15.18
C ASP A 178 8.09 -7.48 16.62
N LEU A 179 8.69 -6.31 16.79
CA LEU A 179 9.12 -5.85 18.11
C LEU A 179 8.03 -5.13 18.91
N TYR A 180 7.00 -4.59 18.25
CA TYR A 180 6.02 -3.74 18.92
C TYR A 180 4.58 -4.26 18.86
N MET A 181 4.20 -4.97 17.78
CA MET A 181 2.83 -5.48 17.63
C MET A 181 2.71 -7.00 17.83
N GLY A 182 3.81 -7.75 17.85
CA GLY A 182 3.79 -9.22 17.98
C GLY A 182 3.21 -9.94 16.75
N ARG A 183 3.12 -9.26 15.60
CA ARG A 183 2.54 -9.77 14.36
C ARG A 183 3.64 -10.45 13.52
N LEU A 184 4.08 -11.62 13.99
CA LEU A 184 5.31 -12.26 13.48
C LEU A 184 5.22 -12.67 12.00
N GLN A 185 4.06 -13.17 11.56
CA GLN A 185 3.85 -13.52 10.15
C GLN A 185 3.94 -12.28 9.24
N ASP A 186 3.32 -11.18 9.65
CA ASP A 186 3.37 -9.93 8.89
C ASP A 186 4.79 -9.37 8.84
N ALA A 187 5.55 -9.49 9.94
CA ALA A 187 6.96 -9.09 10.00
C ALA A 187 7.84 -9.89 9.03
N LEU A 188 7.67 -11.22 9.03
CA LEU A 188 8.38 -12.13 8.13
C LEU A 188 8.14 -11.76 6.67
N GLU A 189 6.89 -11.48 6.30
CA GLU A 189 6.54 -11.03 4.96
C GLU A 189 7.26 -9.71 4.59
N GLN A 190 7.26 -8.72 5.48
CA GLN A 190 7.94 -7.44 5.17
C GLN A 190 9.45 -7.61 5.05
N TYR A 191 10.07 -8.44 5.88
CA TYR A 191 11.51 -8.72 5.79
C TYR A 191 11.89 -9.44 4.49
N ARG A 192 11.05 -10.36 4.01
CA ARG A 192 11.21 -10.99 2.70
C ARG A 192 11.11 -9.97 1.56
N GLN A 193 10.12 -9.07 1.61
CA GLN A 193 10.00 -7.98 0.63
C GLN A 193 11.21 -7.03 0.65
N PHE A 194 11.72 -6.68 1.83
CA PHE A 194 12.99 -5.94 1.93
C PHE A 194 14.12 -6.70 1.25
N GLN A 195 14.31 -7.99 1.56
CA GLN A 195 15.41 -8.78 1.00
C GLN A 195 15.29 -8.97 -0.53
N ALA A 196 14.07 -9.04 -1.06
CA ALA A 196 13.80 -9.10 -2.51
C ALA A 196 14.35 -7.88 -3.26
N LEU A 197 14.38 -6.71 -2.61
CA LEU A 197 14.83 -5.44 -3.21
C LEU A 197 16.33 -5.18 -3.06
N GLN A 198 17.02 -5.97 -2.24
CA GLN A 198 18.47 -5.82 -2.02
C GLN A 198 19.26 -6.58 -3.08
N ALA A 199 20.28 -5.91 -3.64
CA ALA A 199 21.22 -6.53 -4.59
C ALA A 199 21.99 -7.70 -3.99
N GLU A 200 22.35 -7.59 -2.71
CA GLU A 200 23.04 -8.64 -1.94
C GLU A 200 22.20 -8.98 -0.71
N ASP A 201 22.41 -10.19 -0.16
CA ASP A 201 21.73 -10.60 1.06
C ASP A 201 22.30 -9.88 2.29
N ASP A 202 21.42 -9.18 3.01
CA ASP A 202 21.74 -8.58 4.30
C ASP A 202 21.75 -9.67 5.38
N ARG A 203 22.95 -10.00 5.89
CA ARG A 203 23.14 -11.06 6.90
C ARG A 203 22.30 -10.84 8.16
N LEU A 204 22.09 -9.58 8.58
CA LEU A 204 21.25 -9.30 9.74
C LEU A 204 19.80 -9.62 9.41
N MET A 205 19.35 -9.26 8.21
CA MET A 205 18.01 -9.58 7.75
C MET A 205 17.79 -11.10 7.64
N THR A 206 18.75 -11.84 7.07
CA THR A 206 18.70 -13.30 7.03
C THR A 206 18.56 -13.90 8.42
N ALA A 207 19.33 -13.39 9.40
CA ALA A 207 19.25 -13.87 10.77
C ALA A 207 17.88 -13.58 11.43
N TRP A 208 17.29 -12.41 11.16
CA TRP A 208 15.95 -12.05 11.66
C TRP A 208 14.85 -12.91 11.05
N ILE A 209 14.93 -13.18 9.74
CA ILE A 209 14.00 -14.07 9.03
C ILE A 209 14.04 -15.48 9.65
N VAL A 210 15.24 -16.05 9.81
CA VAL A 210 15.42 -17.39 10.40
C VAL A 210 14.91 -17.44 11.85
N ASP A 211 15.14 -16.40 12.65
CA ASP A 211 14.59 -16.36 14.02
C ASP A 211 13.05 -16.32 14.03
N LEU A 212 12.44 -15.52 13.15
CA LEU A 212 10.99 -15.45 13.02
C LEU A 212 10.38 -16.77 12.57
N GLU A 213 10.96 -17.42 11.56
CA GLU A 213 10.52 -18.72 11.06
C GLU A 213 10.57 -19.80 12.16
N ARG A 214 11.56 -19.74 13.05
CA ARG A 214 11.65 -20.63 14.21
C ARG A 214 10.59 -20.34 15.28
N ARG A 215 10.19 -19.08 15.44
CA ARG A 215 9.19 -18.63 16.43
C ARG A 215 7.76 -18.89 15.98
N LEU A 216 7.53 -18.97 14.67
CA LEU A 216 6.23 -19.31 14.10
C LEU A 216 5.97 -20.82 14.26
N PRO A 217 4.75 -21.22 14.64
CA PRO A 217 4.38 -22.64 14.62
C PRO A 217 4.50 -23.14 13.18
N ALA A 218 4.90 -24.40 13.00
CA ALA A 218 4.81 -25.05 11.69
C ALA A 218 3.38 -24.88 11.16
N GLU A 219 3.24 -24.39 9.93
CA GLU A 219 1.92 -24.28 9.31
C GLU A 219 1.23 -25.64 9.38
N PRO A 220 -0.03 -25.69 9.83
CA PRO A 220 -0.79 -26.92 9.71
C PRO A 220 -0.80 -27.28 8.22
N ALA A 221 -0.42 -28.53 7.89
CA ALA A 221 -0.45 -29.01 6.52
C ALA A 221 -1.79 -28.64 5.86
N PRO A 222 -1.78 -28.18 4.59
CA PRO A 222 -3.00 -27.81 3.91
C PRO A 222 -4.00 -28.96 4.08
N ALA A 223 -5.23 -28.61 4.51
CA ALA A 223 -6.27 -29.60 4.72
C ALA A 223 -6.35 -30.48 3.46
N ALA A 224 -6.19 -31.79 3.64
CA ALA A 224 -6.27 -32.73 2.53
C ALA A 224 -7.55 -32.42 1.74
N PRO A 225 -7.50 -32.43 0.39
CA PRO A 225 -8.70 -32.24 -0.41
C PRO A 225 -9.78 -33.14 0.15
N VAL A 226 -10.92 -32.56 0.52
CA VAL A 226 -12.08 -33.35 0.91
C VAL A 226 -12.42 -34.16 -0.34
N GLU A 227 -12.03 -35.43 -0.36
CA GLU A 227 -12.49 -36.38 -1.37
C GLU A 227 -14.01 -36.32 -1.30
N SER A 228 -14.61 -35.66 -2.29
CA SER A 228 -16.05 -35.72 -2.51
C SER A 228 -16.37 -37.19 -2.67
N ALA A 229 -17.13 -37.73 -1.72
CA ALA A 229 -17.55 -39.12 -1.71
C ALA A 229 -18.11 -39.48 -3.10
N PRO A 230 -17.79 -40.67 -3.64
CA PRO A 230 -18.32 -41.07 -4.92
C PRO A 230 -19.84 -41.09 -4.83
N ASP A 231 -20.49 -40.37 -5.76
CA ASP A 231 -21.94 -40.41 -5.95
C ASP A 231 -22.34 -41.88 -6.07
N SER A 232 -22.95 -42.42 -5.02
CA SER A 232 -23.48 -43.77 -5.04
C SER A 232 -24.64 -43.80 -6.03
N GLU A 233 -24.43 -44.54 -7.11
CA GLU A 233 -25.40 -44.93 -8.12
C GLU A 233 -26.79 -45.17 -7.52
N GLU A 234 -27.76 -44.30 -7.86
CA GLU A 234 -29.17 -44.64 -7.76
C GLU A 234 -29.59 -45.31 -9.08
N ASN A 235 -29.35 -46.63 -9.15
CA ASN A 235 -30.07 -47.49 -10.06
C ASN A 235 -31.54 -47.55 -9.61
N ALA A 236 -32.42 -46.81 -10.28
CA ALA A 236 -33.85 -47.01 -10.23
C ALA A 236 -34.32 -47.65 -11.56
N GLU A 237 -35.24 -48.61 -11.40
CA GLU A 237 -35.77 -49.59 -12.34
C GLU A 237 -36.35 -49.06 -13.66
#